data_AF-A0A925WAZ1-F1
#
_entry.id   AF-A0A925WAZ1-F1
#
_cell.length_a   1.000
_cell.length_b   1.000
_cell.length_c   1.000
_cell.angle_alpha   90.00
_cell.angle_beta   90.00
_cell.angle_gamma   90.00
#
_symmetry.space_group_name_H-M   'P 1'
#
loop_
_entity.id
_entity.type
_entity.pdbx_description
1 polymer ?
#
loop_
_entity_poly.entity_id
_entity_poly.type
_entity_poly.pdbx_seq_one_letter_code
_entity_poly.pdbx_strand_id
1 'polypeptide(L)' 'MTVSQQARMAAQNVVLRWMAARGDELAQLATGRVADPFAVHERIRARGPVVRSRMGLWVVPGQGDNGRG' A
#
# COMPACT_ATOMS: atom_id res chain seq x y z
N MET A 1 5.75 -17.81 -15.71
CA MET A 1 6.17 -16.45 -15.33
C MET A 1 7.41 -16.10 -16.13
N THR A 2 7.39 -15.05 -16.94
CA THR A 2 8.55 -14.63 -17.74
C THR A 2 9.52 -13.81 -16.89
N VAL A 3 10.83 -13.88 -17.19
CA VAL A 3 11.89 -13.14 -16.47
C VAL A 3 11.59 -11.63 -16.37
N SER A 4 10.93 -11.07 -17.38
CA SER A 4 10.49 -9.66 -17.39
C SER A 4 9.42 -9.33 -16.35
N GLN A 5 8.49 -10.26 -16.04
CA GLN A 5 7.50 -10.08 -14.98
C GLN A 5 8.15 -10.11 -13.59
N GLN A 6 9.12 -11.00 -13.37
CA GLN A 6 9.85 -11.06 -12.11
C GLN A 6 10.67 -9.79 -11.87
N ALA A 7 11.37 -9.29 -12.90
CA ALA A 7 12.13 -8.04 -12.81
C ALA A 7 11.21 -6.84 -12.49
N ARG A 8 10.03 -6.77 -13.11
CA ARG A 8 9.03 -5.73 -12.81
C ARG A 8 8.53 -5.81 -11.38
N MET A 9 8.20 -7.00 -10.89
CA MET A 9 7.75 -7.22 -9.50
C MET A 9 8.84 -6.86 -8.49
N ALA A 10 10.09 -7.20 -8.77
CA ALA A 10 11.23 -6.83 -7.94
C ALA A 10 11.42 -5.31 -7.87
N ALA A 11 11.36 -4.61 -9.02
CA ALA A 11 11.45 -3.16 -9.07
C ALA A 11 10.30 -2.49 -8.30
N GLN A 12 9.07 -2.99 -8.45
CA GLN A 12 7.91 -2.51 -7.70
C GLN A 12 8.10 -2.67 -6.18
N ASN A 13 8.61 -3.83 -5.74
CA ASN A 13 8.90 -4.08 -4.32
C ASN A 13 9.97 -3.15 -3.74
N VAL A 14 11.02 -2.83 -4.52
CA VAL A 14 12.06 -1.88 -4.09
C VAL A 14 11.46 -0.49 -3.90
N VAL A 15 10.65 -0.03 -4.85
CA VAL A 15 9.98 1.28 -4.79
C VAL A 15 9.04 1.34 -3.58
N LEU A 16 8.20 0.33 -3.37
CA LEU A 16 7.30 0.23 -2.22
C LEU A 16 8.06 0.27 -0.88
N ARG A 17 9.17 -0.47 -0.77
CA ARG A 17 10.00 -0.47 0.45
C ARG A 17 10.60 0.90 0.74
N TRP A 18 11.09 1.58 -0.28
CA TRP A 18 11.68 2.90 -0.11
C TRP A 18 10.64 3.94 0.31
N MET A 19 9.43 3.87 -0.21
CA MET A 19 8.33 4.76 0.18
C MET A 19 7.80 4.46 1.58
N ALA A 20 7.70 3.18 1.95
CA ALA A 20 7.35 2.79 3.31
C ALA A 20 8.36 3.38 4.32
N ALA A 21 9.66 3.35 3.99
CA ALA A 21 10.71 3.98 4.79
C ALA A 21 10.61 5.51 4.85
N ARG A 22 10.00 6.16 3.84
CA ARG A 22 9.70 7.60 3.82
C ARG A 22 8.37 7.98 4.48
N GLY A 23 7.67 7.02 5.10
CA GLY A 23 6.43 7.28 5.82
C GLY A 23 5.19 7.37 4.93
N ASP A 24 5.18 6.76 3.75
CA ASP A 24 3.95 6.56 2.98
C ASP A 24 3.14 5.41 3.60
N GLU A 25 1.97 5.71 4.14
CA GLU A 25 1.09 4.78 4.86
C GLU A 25 0.54 3.67 3.95
N LEU A 26 0.31 3.96 2.66
CA LEU A 26 -0.14 2.97 1.68
C LEU A 26 0.99 2.01 1.32
N ALA A 27 2.22 2.52 1.17
CA ALA A 27 3.39 1.69 0.96
C ALA A 27 3.72 0.82 2.19
N GLN A 28 3.50 1.34 3.40
CA GLN A 28 3.65 0.56 4.63
C GLN A 28 2.66 -0.61 4.69
N LEU A 29 1.39 -0.38 4.35
CA LEU A 29 0.38 -1.43 4.21
C LEU A 29 0.75 -2.45 3.13
N ALA A 30 1.13 -1.98 1.93
CA ALA A 30 1.48 -2.84 0.81
C ALA A 30 2.73 -3.70 1.07
N THR A 31 3.65 -3.25 1.93
CA THR A 31 4.86 -4.00 2.31
C THR A 31 4.69 -4.81 3.59
N GLY A 32 3.55 -4.69 4.29
CA GLY A 32 3.30 -5.34 5.57
C GLY A 32 4.21 -4.86 6.71
N ARG A 33 4.92 -3.73 6.54
CA ARG A 33 5.88 -3.18 7.52
C ARG A 33 5.20 -2.27 8.56
N VAL A 34 4.03 -2.65 9.04
CA VAL A 34 3.28 -1.91 10.05
C VAL A 34 2.94 -2.81 11.21
N ALA A 35 3.29 -2.35 12.41
CA ALA A 35 3.02 -3.07 13.66
C ALA A 35 1.52 -3.25 13.89
N ASP A 36 0.72 -2.27 13.49
CA ASP A 36 -0.74 -2.31 13.53
C ASP A 36 -1.31 -1.83 12.18
N PRO A 37 -1.65 -2.75 11.26
CA PRO A 37 -2.25 -2.39 9.97
C PRO A 37 -3.65 -1.78 10.14
N PHE A 38 -4.38 -2.11 11.21
CA PHE A 38 -5.72 -1.59 11.48
C PHE A 38 -5.66 -0.10 11.83
N ALA A 39 -4.73 0.31 12.70
CA ALA A 39 -4.51 1.73 13.00
C ALA A 39 -4.09 2.56 11.77
N VAL A 40 -3.44 1.94 10.78
CA VAL A 40 -3.12 2.61 9.51
C VAL A 40 -4.37 2.72 8.63
N HIS A 41 -5.18 1.67 8.54
CA HIS A 41 -6.47 1.71 7.85
C HIS A 41 -7.40 2.80 8.42
N GLU A 42 -7.52 2.89 9.74
CA GLU A 42 -8.34 3.91 10.39
C GLU A 42 -7.83 5.33 10.12
N ARG A 43 -6.50 5.54 10.15
CA ARG A 43 -5.90 6.84 9.78
C ARG A 43 -6.20 7.23 8.32
N ILE A 44 -6.16 6.27 7.40
CA ILE A 44 -6.47 6.50 6.00
C ILE A 44 -7.97 6.77 5.82
N ARG A 45 -8.84 5.99 6.49
CA ARG A 45 -10.30 6.17 6.47
C ARG A 45 -10.72 7.54 7.04
N ALA A 46 -10.05 8.00 8.10
CA ALA A 46 -10.30 9.30 8.72
C ALA A 46 -9.97 10.50 7.78
N ARG A 47 -9.13 10.30 6.76
CA ARG A 47 -8.83 11.34 5.74
C ARG A 47 -9.88 11.44 4.65
N GLY A 48 -10.86 10.54 4.64
CA GLY A 48 -11.96 10.53 3.68
C GLY A 48 -11.89 9.35 2.70
N PRO A 49 -12.87 9.26 1.80
CA PRO A 49 -13.09 8.09 0.95
C PRO A 49 -12.01 7.90 -0.14
N VAL A 50 -11.19 8.91 -0.40
CA VAL A 50 -10.10 8.84 -1.37
C VAL A 50 -8.86 9.49 -0.78
N VAL A 51 -7.76 8.76 -0.74
CA VAL A 51 -6.49 9.25 -0.20
C VAL A 51 -5.43 9.23 -1.30
N ARG A 52 -4.67 10.32 -1.38
CA ARG A 52 -3.57 10.45 -2.34
C ARG A 52 -2.27 9.97 -1.69
N SER A 53 -1.67 8.93 -2.26
CA SER A 53 -0.29 8.52 -1.95
C SER A 53 0.68 9.63 -2.35
N ARG A 54 1.88 9.65 -1.72
CA ARG A 54 2.99 10.51 -2.15
C ARG A 54 3.47 10.22 -3.58
N MET A 55 3.10 9.10 -4.18
CA MET A 55 3.30 8.83 -5.62
C MET A 55 2.34 9.60 -6.54
N GLY A 56 1.36 10.31 -5.99
CA GLY A 56 0.27 10.89 -6.76
C GLY A 56 -0.83 9.90 -7.12
N LEU A 57 -0.76 8.65 -6.66
CA LEU A 57 -1.82 7.65 -6.83
C LEU A 57 -3.00 7.98 -5.91
N TRP A 58 -4.21 7.88 -6.44
CA TRP A 58 -5.44 7.94 -5.65
C TRP A 58 -5.86 6.54 -5.26
N VAL A 59 -6.16 6.33 -3.98
CA VAL A 59 -6.56 5.04 -3.43
C VAL A 59 -7.86 5.19 -2.66
N VAL A 60 -8.76 4.23 -2.84
CA VAL A 60 -10.00 4.10 -2.05
C VAL A 60 -9.76 3.05 -0.96
N PRO A 61 -9.60 3.45 0.32
CA PRO A 61 -9.46 2.51 1.42
C PRO A 61 -10.77 1.75 1.64
N GLY A 62 -10.83 0.48 1.21
CA GLY A 62 -11.99 -0.37 1.47
C GLY A 62 -12.28 -1.47 0.44
N GLN A 63 -11.69 -1.43 -0.75
CA GLN A 63 -12.01 -2.40 -1.81
C GLN A 63 -11.16 -3.70 -1.74
N GLY A 64 -10.98 -4.22 -0.52
CA GLY A 64 -10.21 -5.43 -0.24
C GLY A 64 -10.90 -6.43 0.70
N ASP A 65 -12.13 -6.14 1.14
CA ASP A 65 -13.04 -7.18 1.62
C ASP A 65 -13.50 -8.00 0.41
N ASN A 66 -12.66 -8.95 -0.01
CA ASN A 66 -13.13 -10.10 -0.75
C ASN A 66 -13.44 -11.16 0.29
N GLY A 67 -14.70 -11.17 0.73
CA GLY A 67 -15.32 -12.09 1.67
C GLY A 67 -14.64 -13.44 1.81
N ARG A 68 -13.81 -13.56 2.85
CA ARG A 68 -13.53 -14.83 3.52
C ARG A 68 -14.10 -14.73 4.93
N GLY A 69 -15.43 -14.72 4.99
CA GLY A 69 -16.15 -15.27 6.14
C GLY A 69 -16.16 -16.78 6.07
#